data_AF-A0A9P5MNJ3-F1
#
_entry.id   AF-A0A9P5MNJ3-F1
#
_cell.length_a   1.000
_cell.length_b   1.000
_cell.length_c   1.000
_cell.angle_alpha   90.00
_cell.angle_beta   90.00
_cell.angle_gamma   90.00
#
_symmetry.space_group_name_H-M   'P 1'
#
loop_
_entity.id
_entity.type
_entity.pdbx_description
1 polymer ?
#
loop_
_entity_poly.entity_id
_entity_poly.type
_entity_poly.pdbx_seq_one_letter_code
_entity_poly.pdbx_strand_id
1 'polypeptide(L)'
;MSRSIAYLTTRVNFVQVSDEIPITKQRNPDKVDPPDVFEANKKELVDDLMVKAKQIEYLIQSLPIPEPEEVQAARLSTLEEEMQQANQDYAAAVARAKALHAQISDTLRGILSDDEFAAEAPG
;
A
#
# COMPACT_ATOMS: atom_id res chain seq x y z
N MET A 1 -2.85 -22.97 -0.05
CA MET A 1 -2.91 -24.37 0.41
C MET A 1 -4.02 -25.20 -0.23
N SER A 2 -5.31 -24.88 -0.05
CA SER A 2 -6.43 -25.70 -0.60
C SER A 2 -6.32 -25.96 -2.12
N ARG A 3 -5.96 -24.95 -2.91
CA ARG A 3 -5.75 -25.08 -4.37
C ARG A 3 -4.58 -26.00 -4.74
N SER A 4 -3.47 -25.94 -4.00
CA SER A 4 -2.30 -26.79 -4.23
C SER A 4 -2.64 -28.27 -3.98
N ILE A 5 -3.40 -28.55 -2.91
CA ILE A 5 -3.89 -29.91 -2.60
C ILE A 5 -4.89 -30.39 -3.66
N ALA A 6 -5.81 -29.52 -4.09
CA ALA A 6 -6.73 -29.83 -5.17
C ALA A 6 -5.99 -30.16 -6.47
N TYR A 7 -4.95 -29.40 -6.82
CA TYR A 7 -4.12 -29.67 -7.99
C TYR A 7 -3.44 -31.06 -7.91
N LEU A 8 -2.73 -31.35 -6.81
CA LEU A 8 -2.02 -32.62 -6.61
C LEU A 8 -2.94 -33.85 -6.62
N THR A 9 -4.19 -33.70 -6.18
CA THR A 9 -5.16 -34.81 -6.10
C THR A 9 -6.03 -34.96 -7.34
N THR A 10 -6.11 -33.94 -8.21
CA THR A 10 -6.99 -33.96 -9.39
C THR A 10 -6.26 -34.20 -10.69
N ARG A 11 -4.99 -33.79 -10.79
CA ARG A 11 -4.16 -33.84 -12.01
C ARG A 11 -3.28 -35.07 -12.14
N VAL A 12 -3.34 -36.00 -11.19
CA VAL A 12 -2.58 -37.26 -11.18
C VAL A 12 -3.47 -38.47 -11.47
N ASN A 13 -2.94 -39.51 -12.11
CA ASN A 13 -3.64 -40.77 -12.36
C ASN A 13 -3.13 -41.89 -11.43
N PHE A 14 -3.84 -43.03 -11.42
CA PHE A 14 -3.42 -44.20 -10.64
C PHE A 14 -2.15 -44.81 -11.22
N VAL A 15 -1.21 -45.18 -10.34
CA VAL A 15 0.03 -45.86 -10.70
C VAL A 15 -0.09 -47.32 -10.31
N GLN A 16 0.34 -48.22 -11.20
CA GLN A 16 0.39 -49.65 -10.94
C GLN A 16 1.54 -49.94 -9.96
N VAL A 17 1.22 -50.52 -8.80
CA VAL A 17 2.21 -50.81 -7.76
C VAL A 17 2.51 -52.31 -7.64
N SER A 18 1.54 -53.18 -7.97
CA SER A 18 1.70 -54.64 -7.96
C SER A 18 1.04 -55.23 -9.19
N ASP A 19 1.75 -56.09 -9.92
CA ASP A 19 1.27 -56.72 -11.16
C ASP A 19 0.05 -57.64 -10.95
N GLU A 20 -0.19 -58.08 -9.71
CA GLU A 20 -1.31 -58.95 -9.35
C GLU A 20 -2.66 -58.19 -9.25
N ILE A 21 -2.62 -56.87 -9.10
CA ILE A 21 -3.83 -56.05 -8.88
C ILE A 21 -4.01 -55.09 -10.07
N PRO A 22 -4.95 -55.35 -11.00
CA PRO A 22 -5.12 -54.49 -12.16
C PRO A 22 -5.77 -53.14 -11.81
N ILE A 23 -5.32 -52.07 -12.47
CA ILE A 23 -5.97 -50.74 -12.39
C ILE A 23 -7.36 -50.82 -13.04
N THR A 24 -8.41 -50.66 -12.24
CA THR A 24 -9.81 -50.70 -12.72
C THR A 24 -10.40 -49.32 -13.01
N LYS A 25 -9.69 -48.24 -12.68
CA LYS A 25 -10.13 -46.85 -12.87
C LYS A 25 -9.01 -46.01 -13.44
N GLN A 26 -9.31 -45.25 -14.48
CA GLN A 26 -8.43 -44.22 -15.01
C GLN A 26 -9.18 -42.89 -15.04
N ARG A 27 -8.48 -41.80 -14.73
CA ARG A 27 -9.06 -40.45 -14.90
C ARG A 27 -9.10 -40.08 -16.38
N ASN A 28 -9.98 -39.11 -16.70
CA ASN A 28 -10.05 -38.54 -18.04
C ASN A 28 -8.63 -38.04 -18.45
N PRO A 29 -8.07 -38.54 -19.57
CA PRO A 29 -6.75 -38.15 -20.06
C PRO A 29 -6.56 -36.64 -20.20
N ASP A 30 -7.60 -35.89 -20.57
CA ASP A 30 -7.55 -34.42 -20.73
C ASP A 30 -7.35 -33.67 -19.41
N LYS A 31 -7.56 -34.35 -18.28
CA LYS A 31 -7.44 -33.80 -16.92
C LYS A 31 -6.21 -34.29 -16.18
N VAL A 32 -5.41 -35.17 -16.78
CA VAL A 32 -4.18 -35.71 -16.18
C VAL A 32 -2.99 -35.00 -16.83
N ASP A 33 -2.12 -34.46 -16.00
CA ASP A 33 -0.92 -33.82 -16.51
C ASP A 33 0.15 -34.90 -16.80
N PRO A 34 0.92 -34.78 -17.89
CA PRO A 34 2.08 -35.63 -18.14
C PRO A 34 3.07 -35.64 -16.97
N PRO A 35 3.82 -36.73 -16.72
CA PRO A 35 4.70 -36.84 -15.55
C PRO A 35 5.74 -35.72 -15.43
N ASP A 36 6.30 -35.26 -16.54
CA ASP A 36 7.26 -34.15 -16.62
C ASP A 36 6.61 -32.81 -16.22
N VAL A 37 5.41 -32.54 -16.71
CA VAL A 37 4.64 -31.33 -16.38
C VAL A 37 4.21 -31.35 -14.91
N PHE A 38 3.73 -32.49 -14.42
CA PHE A 38 3.29 -32.65 -13.03
C PHE A 38 4.44 -32.46 -12.04
N GLU A 39 5.62 -33.01 -12.33
CA GLU A 39 6.82 -32.83 -11.50
C GLU A 39 7.32 -31.38 -11.50
N ALA A 40 7.30 -30.71 -12.66
CA ALA A 40 7.65 -29.29 -12.76
C ALA A 40 6.70 -28.41 -11.93
N ASN A 41 5.39 -28.64 -12.06
CA ASN A 41 4.37 -27.90 -11.32
C ASN A 41 4.43 -28.19 -9.82
N LYS A 42 4.75 -29.42 -9.41
CA LYS A 42 4.99 -29.75 -8.00
C LYS A 42 6.15 -28.94 -7.42
N LYS A 43 7.25 -28.81 -8.18
CA LYS A 43 8.40 -28.00 -7.76
C LYS A 43 8.03 -26.52 -7.64
N GLU A 44 7.33 -25.96 -8.62
CA GLU A 44 6.84 -24.57 -8.58
C GLU A 44 5.94 -24.33 -7.36
N LEU A 45 5.01 -25.24 -7.06
CA LEU A 45 4.13 -25.13 -5.89
C LEU A 45 4.91 -25.11 -4.57
N VAL A 46 5.99 -25.88 -4.46
CA VAL A 46 6.87 -25.87 -3.28
C VAL A 46 7.65 -24.56 -3.21
N ASP A 47 8.19 -24.10 -4.33
CA ASP A 47 8.96 -22.85 -4.40
C ASP A 47 8.07 -21.65 -4.02
N ASP A 48 6.85 -21.55 -4.54
CA ASP A 48 5.88 -20.50 -4.18
C ASP A 48 5.53 -20.56 -2.69
N LEU A 49 5.29 -21.76 -2.13
CA LEU A 49 5.00 -21.92 -0.71
C LEU A 49 6.16 -21.42 0.16
N MET A 50 7.40 -21.74 -0.20
CA MET A 50 8.60 -21.30 0.51
C MET A 50 8.79 -19.78 0.41
N VAL A 51 8.57 -19.20 -0.77
CA VAL A 51 8.62 -17.74 -0.97
C VAL A 51 7.55 -17.06 -0.12
N LYS A 52 6.31 -17.55 -0.13
CA LYS A 52 5.21 -16.99 0.67
C LYS A 52 5.46 -17.11 2.16
N ALA A 53 6.03 -18.23 2.63
CA ALA A 53 6.41 -18.39 4.04
C ALA A 53 7.44 -17.34 4.46
N LYS A 54 8.49 -17.13 3.66
CA LYS A 54 9.50 -16.10 3.92
C LYS A 54 8.93 -14.68 3.84
N GLN A 55 8.02 -14.41 2.92
CA GLN A 55 7.33 -13.13 2.83
C GLN A 55 6.53 -12.85 4.10
N ILE A 56 5.79 -13.84 4.61
CA ILE A 56 5.04 -13.70 5.86
C ILE A 56 5.98 -13.47 7.04
N GLU A 57 7.08 -14.22 7.13
CA GLU A 57 8.10 -14.04 8.16
C GLU A 57 8.67 -12.61 8.15
N TYR A 58 9.04 -12.11 6.96
CA TYR A 58 9.50 -10.74 6.79
C TYR A 58 8.44 -9.72 7.22
N LEU A 59 7.18 -9.92 6.82
CA LEU A 59 6.09 -9.03 7.21
C LEU A 59 5.89 -9.00 8.72
N ILE A 60 5.93 -10.15 9.38
CA ILE A 60 5.83 -10.24 10.85
C ILE A 60 6.99 -9.50 11.51
N GLN A 61 8.22 -9.65 11.01
CA GLN A 61 9.38 -8.93 11.52
C GLN A 61 9.31 -7.42 11.28
N SER A 62 8.63 -6.98 10.21
CA SER A 62 8.40 -5.57 9.90
C SER A 62 7.25 -4.93 10.68
N LEU A 63 6.45 -5.71 11.41
CA LEU A 63 5.37 -5.15 12.21
C LEU A 63 5.97 -4.27 13.32
N PRO A 64 5.37 -3.10 13.59
CA PRO A 64 5.78 -2.28 14.73
C PRO A 64 5.59 -3.08 16.02
N ILE A 65 6.46 -2.82 16.99
CA ILE A 65 6.38 -3.45 18.30
C ILE A 65 5.01 -3.10 18.91
N PRO A 66 4.23 -4.09 19.37
CA PRO A 66 2.95 -3.81 20.01
C PRO A 66 3.20 -3.02 21.30
N GLU A 67 2.57 -1.85 21.39
CA GLU A 67 2.58 -1.01 22.57
C GLU A 67 1.35 -1.31 23.43
N PRO A 68 1.41 -1.16 24.77
CA PRO A 68 0.22 -1.23 25.61
C PRO A 68 -0.82 -0.17 25.20
N GLU A 69 -2.11 -0.51 25.28
CA GLU A 69 -3.19 0.37 24.85
C GLU A 69 -3.16 1.74 25.54
N GLU A 70 -2.81 1.77 26.84
CA GLU A 70 -2.69 3.01 27.61
C GLU A 70 -1.61 3.94 27.06
N VAL A 71 -0.46 3.39 26.69
CA VAL A 71 0.66 4.14 26.09
C VAL A 71 0.28 4.63 24.69
N GLN A 72 -0.39 3.78 23.93
CA GLN A 72 -0.88 4.14 22.59
C GLN A 72 -1.90 5.27 22.66
N ALA A 73 -2.85 5.21 23.60
CA ALA A 73 -3.86 6.25 23.80
C ALA A 73 -3.23 7.58 24.23
N ALA A 74 -2.28 7.54 25.17
CA ALA A 74 -1.54 8.73 25.59
C ALA A 74 -0.79 9.37 24.41
N ARG A 75 -0.08 8.56 23.60
CA ARG A 75 0.63 9.04 22.41
C ARG A 75 -0.32 9.68 21.39
N LEU A 76 -1.50 9.10 21.19
CA LEU A 76 -2.51 9.66 20.29
C LEU A 76 -3.04 11.01 20.78
N SER A 77 -3.29 11.14 22.09
CA SER A 77 -3.71 12.41 22.69
C SER A 77 -2.65 13.51 22.50
N THR A 78 -1.38 13.18 22.78
CA THR A 78 -0.28 14.13 22.56
C THR A 78 -0.15 14.54 21.10
N LEU A 79 -0.26 13.58 20.17
CA LEU A 79 -0.18 13.88 18.74
C LEU A 79 -1.35 14.76 18.26
N GLU A 80 -2.54 14.58 18.85
CA GLU A 80 -3.71 15.41 18.57
C GLU A 80 -3.49 16.87 19.04
N GLU A 81 -2.95 17.05 20.25
CA GLU A 81 -2.58 18.37 20.78
C GLU A 81 -1.53 19.05 19.90
N GLU A 82 -0.48 18.32 19.50
CA GLU A 82 0.56 18.82 18.58
C GLU A 82 -0.02 19.23 17.22
N MET A 83 -0.90 18.40 16.66
CA MET A 83 -1.61 18.70 15.41
C MET A 83 -2.48 19.95 15.53
N GLN A 84 -3.18 20.12 16.65
CA GLN A 84 -4.01 21.29 16.88
C GLN A 84 -3.17 22.56 16.97
N GLN A 85 -2.04 22.52 17.69
CA GLN A 85 -1.11 23.63 17.77
C GLN A 85 -0.51 23.98 16.41
N ALA A 86 -0.02 22.98 15.67
CA ALA A 86 0.55 23.18 14.34
C ALA A 86 -0.46 23.82 13.37
N ASN A 87 -1.73 23.42 13.44
CA ASN A 87 -2.80 24.01 12.63
C ASN A 87 -3.10 25.47 13.01
N GLN A 88 -3.07 25.81 14.30
CA GLN A 88 -3.25 27.20 14.76
C GLN A 88 -2.10 28.08 14.27
N ASP A 89 -0.86 27.60 14.39
CA ASP A 89 0.32 28.31 13.94
C ASP A 89 0.31 28.51 12.43
N TYR A 90 -0.10 27.48 11.67
CA TYR A 90 -0.30 27.57 10.23
C TYR A 90 -1.36 28.62 9.87
N ALA A 91 -2.52 28.60 10.52
CA ALA A 91 -3.59 29.57 10.26
C ALA A 91 -3.14 31.01 10.56
N ALA A 92 -2.40 31.22 11.66
CA ALA A 92 -1.85 32.51 12.02
C ALA A 92 -0.79 32.99 11.02
N ALA A 93 0.08 32.10 10.55
CA ALA A 93 1.08 32.42 9.52
C ALA A 93 0.41 32.82 8.20
N VAL A 94 -0.61 32.07 7.77
CA VAL A 94 -1.37 32.37 6.55
C VAL A 94 -2.11 33.70 6.67
N ALA A 95 -2.73 33.98 7.82
CA ALA A 95 -3.42 35.25 8.05
C ALA A 95 -2.45 36.44 7.95
N ARG A 96 -1.26 36.33 8.57
CA ARG A 96 -0.21 37.36 8.47
C ARG A 96 0.27 37.56 7.03
N ALA A 97 0.51 36.48 6.29
CA ALA A 97 0.93 36.54 4.90
C ALA A 97 -0.13 37.24 4.02
N LYS A 98 -1.42 36.92 4.21
CA LYS A 98 -2.52 37.57 3.50
C LYS A 98 -2.63 39.05 3.83
N ALA A 99 -2.50 39.43 5.10
CA ALA A 99 -2.53 40.83 5.53
C ALA A 99 -1.38 41.63 4.92
N LEU A 100 -0.16 41.08 4.94
CA LEU A 100 1.01 41.72 4.33
C LEU A 100 0.86 41.85 2.81
N HIS A 101 0.35 40.80 2.15
CA HIS A 101 0.07 40.84 0.71
C HIS A 101 -0.94 41.93 0.35
N ALA A 102 -2.01 42.08 1.15
CA ALA A 102 -2.99 43.15 0.96
C ALA A 102 -2.35 44.53 1.11
N GLN A 103 -1.57 44.75 2.18
CA GLN A 103 -0.86 46.01 2.40
C GLN A 103 0.07 46.37 1.24
N ILE A 104 0.86 45.41 0.74
CA ILE A 104 1.75 45.64 -0.42
C ILE A 104 0.94 45.93 -1.69
N SER A 105 -0.19 45.24 -1.88
CA SER A 105 -1.05 45.49 -3.04
C SER A 105 -1.67 46.88 -3.00
N ASP A 106 -2.07 47.35 -1.82
CA ASP A 106 -2.64 48.67 -1.62
C ASP A 106 -1.60 49.79 -1.79
N THR A 107 -0.37 49.60 -1.29
CA THR A 107 0.71 50.59 -1.50
C THR A 107 1.10 50.68 -2.96
N LEU A 108 1.23 49.54 -3.67
CA LEU A 108 1.50 49.54 -5.11
C LEU A 108 0.38 50.24 -5.89
N ARG A 109 -0.88 49.99 -5.53
CA ARG A 109 -2.04 50.65 -6.14
C ARG A 109 -1.99 52.17 -5.91
N GLY A 110 -1.72 52.59 -4.68
CA GLY A 110 -1.59 54.01 -4.33
C GLY A 110 -0.53 54.73 -5.17
N ILE A 111 0.66 54.14 -5.28
CA ILE A 111 1.76 54.68 -6.11
C ILE A 111 1.33 54.78 -7.57
N LEU A 112 0.69 53.73 -8.12
CA LEU A 112 0.21 53.71 -9.50
C LEU A 112 -0.87 54.77 -9.79
N SER A 113 -1.75 55.03 -8.82
CA SER A 113 -2.82 56.04 -8.96
C SER A 113 -2.33 57.48 -8.72
N ASP A 114 -1.31 57.68 -7.89
CA ASP A 114 -0.72 59.02 -7.67
C ASP A 114 0.05 59.51 -8.91
N ASP A 115 0.68 58.60 -9.66
CA ASP A 115 1.33 58.93 -10.95
C ASP A 115 0.32 59.30 -12.05
N GLU A 116 -0.93 58.82 -12.00
CA GLU A 116 -1.99 59.22 -12.94
C GLU A 116 -2.42 60.69 -12.76
N PHE A 117 -2.39 61.23 -11.54
CA PHE A 117 -2.72 62.64 -11.28
C PHE A 117 -1.56 63.61 -11.58
N ALA A 118 -0.32 63.13 -11.68
CA ALA A 118 0.81 63.95 -12.11
C ALA A 118 0.85 64.20 -13.63
N ALA A 119 0.13 63.40 -14.42
CA ALA A 119 0.06 63.52 -15.88
C ALA A 119 -1.03 64.48 -16.39
N GLU A 120 -2.00 64.88 -15.55
CA GLU A 120 -3.03 65.87 -15.86
C GLU A 120 -2.74 67.25 -15.24
N ALA A 121 -1.62 67.87 -15.61
CA ALA A 121 -1.44 69.31 -15.44
C ALA A 121 -1.91 70.03 -16.72
N PRO A 122 -2.91 70.94 -16.68
CA PRO A 122 -3.34 71.68 -17.86
C PRO A 122 -2.28 72.73 -18.25
N GLY A 123 -2.00 72.82 -19.55
CA GLY A 123 -1.16 73.87 -20.14
C GLY A 123 -1.79 75.24 -20.17
#